data_AF-A0A971NU37-F1
#
_entry.id   AF-A0A971NU37-F1
#
_cell.length_a   1.000
_cell.length_b   1.000
_cell.length_c   1.000
_cell.angle_alpha   90.00
_cell.angle_beta   90.00
_cell.angle_gamma   90.00
#
_symmetry.space_group_name_H-M   'P 1'
#
loop_
_entity.id
_entity.type
_entity.pdbx_description
1 polymer ?
#
loop_
_entity_poly.entity_id
_entity_poly.type
_entity_poly.pdbx_seq_one_letter_code
_entity_poly.pdbx_strand_id
1 'polypeptide(L)' 'MCTIKASELGSFLYCRRAWWYQRQGIASENTAALANGKFHHSQHAFNAKISILLKWLALGLLLIALALIFVSLLR' A
#
# COMPACT_ATOMS: atom_id res chain seq x y z
N MET A 1 2.07 -4.54 25.04
CA MET A 1 2.83 -5.31 24.02
C MET A 1 3.67 -4.34 23.22
N CYS A 2 4.93 -4.68 22.94
CA CYS A 2 5.78 -3.89 22.03
C CYS A 2 5.50 -4.34 20.59
N THR A 3 4.90 -3.47 19.77
CA THR A 3 4.54 -3.79 18.38
C THR A 3 5.79 -3.67 17.49
N ILE A 4 6.22 -4.78 16.89
CA ILE A 4 7.29 -4.79 15.88
C ILE A 4 6.68 -4.51 14.50
N LYS A 5 7.25 -3.57 13.75
CA LYS A 5 6.83 -3.23 12.38
C LYS A 5 7.40 -4.22 11.37
N ALA A 6 6.69 -4.44 10.27
CA ALA A 6 7.19 -5.27 9.16
C ALA A 6 8.55 -4.78 8.62
N SER A 7 8.77 -3.47 8.58
CA SER A 7 10.07 -2.88 8.19
C SER A 7 11.21 -3.24 9.15
N GLU A 8 10.92 -3.46 10.43
CA GLU A 8 11.93 -3.85 11.42
C GLU A 8 12.40 -5.29 11.22
N LEU A 9 11.51 -6.19 10.76
CA LEU A 9 11.89 -7.55 10.38
C LEU A 9 12.91 -7.52 9.23
N GLY A 10 12.67 -6.66 8.21
CA GLY A 10 13.60 -6.45 7.11
C GLY A 10 14.97 -5.95 7.59
N SER A 11 14.99 -4.92 8.44
CA SER A 11 16.24 -4.42 9.04
C SER A 11 16.98 -5.49 9.84
N PHE A 12 16.26 -6.30 10.64
CA PHE A 12 16.86 -7.34 11.47
C PHE A 12 17.47 -8.47 10.63
N LEU A 13 16.76 -8.94 9.61
CA LEU A 13 17.23 -9.99 8.69
C LEU A 13 18.43 -9.52 7.87
N TYR A 14 18.44 -8.26 7.42
CA TYR A 14 19.57 -7.68 6.72
C TYR A 14 20.79 -7.47 7.64
N CYS A 15 20.60 -6.80 8.78
CA CYS A 15 21.65 -6.55 9.76
C CYS A 15 21.09 -6.29 11.17
N ARG A 16 21.27 -7.27 12.06
CA ARG A 16 20.85 -7.18 13.47
C ARG A 16 21.44 -5.98 14.22
N ARG A 17 22.69 -5.61 13.92
CA ARG A 17 23.34 -4.43 14.52
C ARG A 17 22.67 -3.13 14.09
N ALA A 18 22.39 -2.97 12.80
CA ALA A 18 21.71 -1.79 12.28
C ALA A 18 20.28 -1.67 12.85
N TRP A 19 19.57 -2.79 12.96
CA TRP A 19 18.27 -2.83 13.66
C TRP A 19 18.39 -2.41 15.13
N TRP A 20 19.40 -2.87 15.85
CA TRP A 20 19.64 -2.46 17.25
C TRP A 20 19.93 -0.96 17.38
N TYR A 21 20.69 -0.38 16.44
CA TYR A 21 20.91 1.07 16.38
C TYR A 21 19.62 1.85 16.11
N GLN A 22 18.78 1.38 15.18
CA GLN A 22 17.46 1.97 14.94
C GLN A 22 16.59 1.96 16.21
N ARG A 23 16.62 0.88 17.00
CA ARG A 23 15.88 0.79 18.28
C ARG A 23 16.40 1.73 19.37
N GLN A 24 17.66 2.12 19.29
CA GLN A 24 18.25 3.13 20.17
C GLN A 24 18.00 4.57 19.66
N GLY A 25 17.28 4.74 18.55
CA GLY A 25 17.01 6.05 17.97
C GLY A 25 18.18 6.64 17.18
N ILE A 26 19.22 5.85 16.89
CA ILE A 26 20.36 6.29 16.08
C ILE A 26 19.88 6.47 14.63
N ALA A 27 20.09 7.67 14.10
CA ALA A 27 19.69 8.02 12.74
C ALA A 27 20.51 7.23 11.70
N SER A 28 19.84 6.82 10.63
CA SER A 28 20.53 6.25 9.46
C SER A 28 21.23 7.35 8.69
N GLU A 29 22.49 7.12 8.32
CA GLU A 29 23.21 7.99 7.38
C GLU A 29 22.64 7.90 5.95
N ASN A 30 21.97 6.80 5.62
CA ASN A 30 21.35 6.57 4.32
C ASN A 30 19.98 7.29 4.19
N THR A 31 19.96 8.59 4.45
CA THR A 31 18.73 9.42 4.43
C THR A 31 18.16 9.58 3.02
N ALA A 32 19.02 9.66 2.00
CA ALA A 32 18.62 9.81 0.61
C ALA A 32 17.82 8.60 0.09
N ALA A 33 18.32 7.38 0.29
CA ALA A 33 17.58 6.18 -0.15
C ALA A 33 16.29 5.99 0.65
N LEU A 34 16.28 6.33 1.95
CA LEU A 34 15.06 6.29 2.77
C LEU A 34 14.00 7.28 2.27
N ALA A 35 14.39 8.50 1.92
CA ALA A 35 13.48 9.51 1.39
C ALA A 35 12.92 9.08 0.02
N ASN A 36 13.77 8.57 -0.85
CA ASN A 36 13.38 8.04 -2.15
C ASN A 36 12.40 6.86 -2.00
N GLY A 37 12.70 5.88 -1.14
CA GLY A 37 11.80 4.76 -0.87
C GLY A 37 10.43 5.20 -0.32
N LYS A 38 10.40 6.18 0.60
CA LYS A 38 9.14 6.76 1.10
C LYS A 38 8.32 7.42 -0.01
N PHE A 39 8.97 8.14 -0.92
CA PHE A 39 8.31 8.77 -2.05
C PHE A 39 7.71 7.73 -3.01
N HIS A 40 8.45 6.69 -3.37
CA HIS A 40 7.91 5.62 -4.21
C HIS A 40 6.74 4.89 -3.54
N HIS A 41 6.83 4.60 -2.24
CA HIS A 41 5.73 3.99 -1.50
C HIS A 41 4.49 4.89 -1.42
N SER A 42 4.65 6.20 -1.23
CA SER A 42 3.49 7.11 -1.17
C SER A 42 2.81 7.24 -2.53
N GLN A 43 3.59 7.34 -3.62
CA GLN A 43 3.07 7.36 -4.98
C GLN A 43 2.35 6.05 -5.33
N HIS A 44 2.94 4.91 -5.00
CA HIS A 44 2.32 3.61 -5.21
C HIS A 44 1.01 3.47 -4.42
N ALA A 45 0.99 3.89 -3.15
CA ALA A 45 -0.21 3.84 -2.31
C ALA A 45 -1.34 4.72 -2.87
N PHE A 46 -1.01 5.88 -3.45
CA PHE A 46 -1.99 6.73 -4.13
C PHE A 46 -2.58 6.03 -5.36
N ASN A 47 -1.73 5.48 -6.23
CA ASN A 47 -2.17 4.77 -7.43
C ASN A 47 -3.03 3.55 -7.07
N ALA A 48 -2.63 2.76 -6.08
CA ALA A 48 -3.38 1.60 -5.61
C ALA A 48 -4.80 1.98 -5.14
N LYS A 49 -4.94 3.09 -4.41
CA LYS A 49 -6.26 3.59 -3.97
C LYS A 49 -7.15 3.95 -5.15
N ILE A 50 -6.61 4.67 -6.14
CA ILE A 50 -7.35 5.03 -7.35
C ILE A 50 -7.76 3.78 -8.13
N SER A 51 -6.86 2.82 -8.31
CA SER A 51 -7.17 1.57 -8.99
C SER A 51 -8.28 0.78 -8.30
N ILE A 52 -8.29 0.72 -6.97
CA ILE A 52 -9.34 0.07 -6.20
C ILE A 52 -10.68 0.79 -6.41
N LEU A 53 -10.70 2.12 -6.31
CA LEU A 53 -11.91 2.93 -6.54
C LEU A 53 -12.48 2.71 -7.94
N LEU A 54 -11.64 2.82 -8.98
CA LEU A 54 -12.04 2.62 -10.37
C LEU A 54 -12.56 1.20 -10.61
N LYS A 55 -11.95 0.18 -9.99
CA LYS A 55 -12.44 -1.20 -10.09
C LYS A 55 -13.86 -1.34 -9.55
N TRP A 56 -14.13 -0.76 -8.39
CA TRP A 56 -15.47 -0.81 -7.79
C TRP A 56 -16.50 -0.01 -8.59
N LEU A 57 -16.12 1.16 -9.13
CA LEU A 57 -16.98 1.93 -10.03
C LEU A 57 -17.32 1.13 -11.30
N ALA A 58 -16.32 0.50 -11.93
CA ALA A 58 -16.53 -0.33 -13.11
C ALA A 58 -17.46 -1.52 -12.84
N LEU A 59 -17.27 -2.20 -11.71
CA LEU A 59 -18.17 -3.29 -11.29
C LEU A 59 -19.59 -2.79 -11.02
N GLY A 60 -19.75 -1.64 -10.36
CA GLY A 60 -21.06 -1.03 -10.12
C GLY A 60 -21.79 -0.68 -11.42
N LEU A 61 -21.09 -0.03 -12.37
CA LEU A 61 -21.64 0.30 -13.68
C LEU A 61 -22.02 -0.95 -14.48
N LEU A 62 -21.20 -2.00 -14.44
CA LEU A 62 -21.49 -3.27 -15.09
C LEU A 62 -22.78 -3.89 -14.54
N LEU A 63 -22.94 -3.92 -13.20
CA LEU A 63 -24.15 -4.47 -12.58
C LEU A 63 -25.41 -3.67 -12.94
N ILE A 64 -25.31 -2.33 -12.98
CA ILE A 64 -26.41 -1.46 -13.42
C ILE A 64 -26.79 -1.79 -14.88
N ALA A 65 -25.80 -1.89 -15.77
CA ALA A 65 -26.04 -2.22 -17.17
C ALA A 65 -26.74 -3.59 -17.33
N LEU A 66 -26.27 -4.61 -16.61
CA LEU A 66 -26.88 -5.94 -16.61
C LEU A 66 -28.32 -5.91 -16.07
N ALA A 67 -28.59 -5.14 -15.01
CA ALA A 67 -29.94 -5.00 -14.46
C ALA A 67 -30.89 -4.32 -15.44
N LEU A 68 -30.43 -3.27 -16.16
CA LEU A 68 -31.23 -2.60 -17.19
C LEU A 68 -31.57 -3.54 -18.34
N ILE A 69 -30.59 -4.31 -18.82
CA ILE A 69 -30.80 -5.34 -19.86
C ILE A 69 -31.82 -6.36 -19.37
N PHE A 70 -31.68 -6.86 -18.14
CA PHE A 70 -32.58 -7.83 -17.57
C PHE A 70 -34.02 -7.31 -17.49
N VAL A 71 -34.22 -6.08 -17.00
CA VAL A 71 -35.53 -5.43 -16.96
C VAL A 71 -36.11 -5.24 -18.37
N SER A 72 -35.27 -4.87 -19.36
CA SER A 72 -35.74 -4.71 -20.74
C SER A 72 -36.17 -6.02 -21.40
N LEU A 73 -35.62 -7.17 -20.98
CA LEU A 73 -35.97 -8.48 -21.53
C LEU A 73 -37.24 -9.07 -20.88
N LEU A 74 -37.57 -8.63 -19.66
CA LEU A 74 -38.77 -9.06 -18.94
C LEU A 74 -40.02 -8.24 -19.29
N ARG A 75 -39.84 -7.11 -19.98
CA ARG A 75 -40.91 -6.21 -20.40
C ARG A 75 -41.32 -6.51 -21.84
#